data_AF-A0A519EVA0-F1
#
_entry.id   AF-A0A519EVA0-F1
#
_cell.length_a   1.000
_cell.length_b   1.000
_cell.length_c   1.000
_cell.angle_alpha   90.00
_cell.angle_beta   90.00
_cell.angle_gamma   90.00
#
_symmetry.space_group_name_H-M   'P 1'
#
loop_
_entity.id
_entity.type
_entity.pdbx_description
1 polymer ?
#
loop_
_entity_poly.entity_id
_entity_poly.type
_entity_poly.pdbx_seq_one_letter_code
_entity_poly.pdbx_strand_id
1 'polypeptide(L)' 'MQTPVNPFKQGLAEKRAQIGLWCGLADHYTTEICAGAGFDWLLVDGEHSPNDLRSI' A
#
# COMPACT_ATOMS: atom_id res chain seq x y z
N MET A 1 15.94 1.58 -21.79
CA MET A 1 14.63 1.27 -21.16
C MET A 1 14.27 2.42 -20.22
N GLN A 2 13.01 2.85 -20.19
CA GLN A 2 12.55 3.95 -19.34
C GLN A 2 11.78 3.35 -18.15
N THR A 3 12.18 3.70 -16.93
CA THR A 3 11.50 3.23 -15.72
C THR A 3 10.13 3.90 -15.60
N PRO A 4 9.05 3.15 -15.31
CA PRO A 4 7.74 3.72 -15.06
C PRO A 4 7.74 4.73 -13.90
N VAL A 5 6.82 5.69 -13.94
CA VAL A 5 6.62 6.64 -12.85
C VAL A 5 6.01 5.94 -11.65
N ASN A 6 6.52 6.21 -10.45
CA ASN A 6 5.93 5.80 -9.18
C ASN A 6 5.22 7.01 -8.55
N PRO A 7 3.86 7.06 -8.57
CA PRO A 7 3.10 8.21 -8.08
C PRO A 7 3.32 8.52 -6.60
N PHE A 8 3.47 7.48 -5.75
CA PHE A 8 3.75 7.64 -4.33
C PHE A 8 5.11 8.33 -4.09
N LYS A 9 6.16 7.85 -4.77
CA LYS A 9 7.49 8.47 -4.70
C LYS A 9 7.47 9.93 -5.17
N GLN A 10 6.71 10.21 -6.23
CA GLN A 10 6.54 11.58 -6.72
C GLN A 10 5.82 12.46 -5.69
N GLY A 11 4.75 11.98 -5.06
CA GLY A 11 4.02 12.74 -4.03
C GLY A 11 4.86 13.08 -2.81
N LEU A 12 5.72 12.15 -2.38
CA LEU A 12 6.70 12.42 -1.32
C LEU A 12 7.69 13.52 -1.72
N ALA A 13 8.22 13.48 -2.96
CA ALA A 13 9.15 14.50 -3.45
C ALA A 13 8.51 15.89 -3.55
N GLU A 14 7.22 15.94 -3.90
CA GLU A 14 6.41 17.16 -3.97
C GLU A 14 5.94 17.66 -2.59
N LYS A 15 6.26 16.94 -1.50
CA LYS A 15 5.80 17.22 -0.13
C LYS A 15 4.27 17.28 -0.02
N ARG A 16 3.56 16.55 -0.86
CA ARG A 16 2.11 16.37 -0.73
C ARG A 16 1.84 15.45 0.45
N ALA A 17 0.79 15.74 1.22
CA ALA A 17 0.31 14.78 2.21
C ALA A 17 -0.06 13.46 1.50
N GLN A 18 0.35 12.33 2.06
CA GLN A 18 0.08 11.00 1.54
C GLN A 18 -0.57 10.17 2.65
N ILE A 19 -1.89 10.13 2.66
CA ILE A 19 -2.69 9.46 3.70
C ILE A 19 -2.73 7.96 3.40
N GLY A 20 -2.25 7.16 4.35
CA GLY A 20 -2.14 5.71 4.19
C GLY A 20 -2.99 4.91 5.16
N LEU A 21 -3.15 3.62 4.85
CA LEU A 21 -3.81 2.62 5.69
C LEU A 21 -2.89 1.41 5.92
N TRP A 22 -2.87 0.90 7.15
CA TRP A 22 -2.10 -0.29 7.52
C TRP A 22 -2.92 -1.57 7.28
N CYS A 23 -2.41 -2.50 6.49
CA CYS A 23 -3.07 -3.78 6.15
C CYS A 23 -2.44 -4.92 6.95
N GLY A 24 -3.05 -5.28 8.08
CA GLY A 24 -2.58 -6.33 8.98
C GLY A 24 -3.48 -7.58 9.07
N LEU A 25 -4.57 -7.64 8.29
CA LEU A 25 -5.53 -8.74 8.35
C LEU A 25 -5.08 -10.01 7.63
N ALA A 26 -4.03 -9.93 6.80
CA ALA A 26 -3.49 -11.04 6.00
C ALA A 26 -4.55 -11.78 5.18
N ASP A 27 -5.43 -11.01 4.54
CA ASP A 27 -6.49 -11.52 3.67
C ASP A 27 -6.65 -10.67 2.41
N HIS A 28 -6.57 -11.33 1.26
CA HIS A 28 -6.63 -10.72 -0.08
C HIS A 28 -7.93 -9.94 -0.32
N TYR A 29 -9.08 -10.45 0.13
CA TYR A 29 -10.37 -9.78 -0.06
C TYR A 29 -10.43 -8.47 0.71
N THR A 30 -9.97 -8.48 1.97
CA THR A 30 -9.91 -7.25 2.77
C THR A 30 -8.95 -6.23 2.16
N THR A 31 -7.80 -6.67 1.66
CA THR A 31 -6.82 -5.82 0.96
C THR A 31 -7.41 -5.19 -0.30
N GLU A 32 -8.16 -5.96 -1.10
CA GLU A 32 -8.85 -5.46 -2.29
C GLU A 32 -9.92 -4.41 -1.95
N ILE A 33 -10.72 -4.64 -0.91
CA ILE A 33 -11.69 -3.66 -0.41
C ILE A 33 -10.97 -2.36 0.01
N CYS A 34 -9.86 -2.49 0.76
CA CYS A 34 -9.04 -1.36 1.19
C CYS A 34 -8.42 -0.60 0.02
N ALA A 35 -8.05 -1.28 -1.07
CA ALA A 35 -7.53 -0.64 -2.27
C ALA A 35 -8.57 0.29 -2.94
N GLY A 36 -9.85 -0.04 -2.81
CA GLY A 36 -10.97 0.81 -3.25
C GLY A 36 -11.32 1.96 -2.30
N ALA A 37 -10.73 2.02 -1.10
CA ALA A 37 -11.15 2.96 -0.04
C ALA A 37 -10.61 4.39 -0.21
N GLY A 38 -9.75 4.65 -1.20
CA GLY A 38 -9.29 6.00 -1.56
C GLY A 38 -8.07 6.53 -0.79
N PHE A 39 -7.31 5.65 -0.12
CA PHE A 39 -6.02 6.01 0.44
C PHE A 39 -4.97 6.24 -0.65
N ASP A 40 -3.99 7.11 -0.39
CA ASP A 40 -2.89 7.37 -1.32
C ASP A 40 -1.95 6.16 -1.42
N TRP A 41 -1.85 5.36 -0.35
CA TRP A 41 -1.05 4.15 -0.28
C TRP A 41 -1.56 3.18 0.80
N LEU A 42 -1.24 1.90 0.65
CA LEU A 42 -1.49 0.86 1.64
C LEU A 42 -0.15 0.29 2.13
N LEU A 43 0.00 0.08 3.43
CA LEU A 43 1.14 -0.65 3.99
C LEU A 43 0.78 -2.12 4.16
N VAL A 44 1.46 -2.99 3.42
CA VAL A 44 1.43 -4.43 3.69
C VAL A 44 2.52 -4.72 4.72
N ASP A 45 2.09 -5.09 5.92
CA ASP A 45 2.99 -5.31 7.04
C ASP A 45 3.45 -6.77 7.09
N GLY A 46 4.68 -7.02 6.61
CA GLY A 46 5.32 -8.34 6.70
C GLY A 46 6.15 -8.55 7.97
N GLU A 47 6.17 -7.61 8.91
CA GLU A 47 6.99 -7.68 10.13
C GLU A 47 6.15 -8.06 11.35
N HIS A 48 5.02 -7.37 11.56
CA HIS A 48 4.20 -7.50 12.75
C HIS A 48 2.81 -8.10 12.51
N SER A 49 2.42 -8.25 11.25
CA SER A 49 1.18 -8.91 10.85
C SER A 49 1.49 -10.31 10.29
N PRO A 50 0.53 -11.24 10.29
CA PRO A 50 0.74 -12.60 9.79
C PRO A 50 0.77 -12.68 8.25
N ASN A 51 1.36 -11.67 7.59
CA ASN A 51 1.52 -11.65 6.14
C ASN A 51 2.72 -12.49 5.72
N ASP A 52 2.54 -13.33 4.71
CA ASP A 52 3.58 -14.03 3.98
C ASP A 52 3.43 -13.80 2.46
N LEU A 53 4.28 -14.43 1.65
CA LEU A 53 4.27 -14.25 0.19
C LEU A 53 2.97 -14.72 -0.51
N ARG A 54 2.10 -15.45 0.19
CA ARG A 54 0.88 -16.07 -0.35
C ARG A 54 -0.40 -15.55 0.31
N SER A 55 -0.30 -14.61 1.25
CA SER A 55 -1.44 -14.16 2.06
C SER A 55 -1.95 -12.75 1.72
N ILE A 56 -1.41 -12.09 0.70
CA ILE A 56 -1.64 -10.67 0.37
C ILE A 56 -2.19 -10.52 -1.04
#